data_AF-A0A2H0QNQ3-F1
#
_entry.id   AF-A0A2H0QNQ3-F1
#
_cell.length_a   1.000
_cell.length_b   1.000
_cell.length_c   1.000
_cell.angle_alpha   90.00
_cell.angle_beta   90.00
_cell.angle_gamma   90.00
#
_symmetry.space_group_name_H-M   'P 1'
#
loop_
_entity.id
_entity.type
_entity.pdbx_description
1 polymer ?
#
loop_
_entity_poly.entity_id
_entity_poly.type
_entity_poly.pdbx_seq_one_letter_code
_entity_poly.pdbx_strand_id
1 'polypeptide(L)'
;MKKLAFLCLFLTSAVFADTSTHVAFVRADSMESLQVAIQDAIPEIIRGRYRRMNDNCNSGTRKVYAVEVNGLRYRVDRHGNLEAYYSAAIKYSCND
;
A
#
# COMPACT_ATOMS: atom_id res chain seq x y z
N MET A 1 -5.65 47.85 22.85
CA MET A 1 -6.43 46.67 22.41
C MET A 1 -6.20 46.38 20.91
N LYS A 2 -4.96 46.07 20.49
CA LYS A 2 -4.64 45.77 19.06
C LYS A 2 -3.67 44.59 18.87
N LYS A 3 -3.22 43.94 19.95
CA LYS A 3 -2.20 42.88 19.90
C LYS A 3 -2.76 41.45 19.98
N LEU A 4 -4.07 41.28 20.23
CA LEU A 4 -4.68 39.95 20.35
C LEU A 4 -5.12 39.34 19.01
N ALA A 5 -5.28 40.12 17.94
CA ALA A 5 -5.82 39.63 16.67
C ALA A 5 -4.80 38.81 15.85
N PHE A 6 -3.50 38.96 16.12
CA PHE A 6 -2.45 38.25 15.36
C PHE A 6 -2.18 36.83 15.84
N LEU A 7 -2.60 36.46 17.06
CA LEU A 7 -2.32 35.14 17.62
C LEU A 7 -3.31 34.06 17.15
N CYS A 8 -4.52 34.44 16.74
CA CYS A 8 -5.53 33.49 16.25
C CYS A 8 -5.30 33.02 14.81
N LEU A 9 -4.44 33.70 14.03
CA LEU A 9 -4.23 33.39 12.61
C LEU A 9 -3.22 32.25 12.36
N PHE A 10 -2.40 31.89 13.35
CA PHE A 10 -1.42 30.80 13.23
C PHE A 10 -1.96 29.42 13.65
N LEU A 11 -3.19 29.33 14.18
CA LEU A 11 -3.76 28.09 14.70
C LEU A 11 -4.64 27.33 13.69
N THR A 12 -4.82 27.83 12.47
CA THR A 12 -5.81 27.27 11.53
C THR A 12 -5.24 26.51 10.33
N SER A 13 -3.91 26.43 10.15
CA SER A 13 -3.31 25.68 9.04
C SER A 13 -2.77 24.31 9.44
N ALA A 14 -3.48 23.58 10.31
CA ALA A 14 -3.36 22.13 10.35
C ALA A 14 -4.18 21.57 9.17
N VAL A 15 -3.69 21.78 7.95
CA VAL A 15 -4.17 21.05 6.78
C VAL A 15 -3.69 19.61 6.97
N PHE A 16 -4.53 18.79 7.58
CA PHE A 16 -4.33 17.35 7.58
C PHE A 16 -4.49 16.90 6.13
N ALA A 17 -3.37 16.65 5.45
CA ALA A 17 -3.40 15.87 4.22
C ALA A 17 -3.89 14.48 4.62
N ASP A 18 -5.12 14.13 4.21
CA ASP A 18 -5.70 12.82 4.46
C ASP A 18 -4.81 11.76 3.80
N THR A 19 -4.00 11.09 4.62
CA THR A 19 -3.11 10.04 4.14
C THR A 19 -3.84 8.71 4.25
N SER A 20 -4.38 8.22 3.12
CA SER A 20 -5.06 6.93 3.09
C SER A 20 -4.04 5.79 2.94
N THR A 21 -4.13 4.77 3.80
CA THR A 21 -3.22 3.61 3.78
C THR A 21 -3.89 2.39 3.13
N HIS A 22 -3.15 1.71 2.26
CA HIS A 22 -3.64 0.60 1.44
C HIS A 22 -2.66 -0.57 1.43
N VAL A 23 -3.15 -1.74 1.00
CA VAL A 23 -2.36 -2.98 0.93
C VAL A 23 -2.54 -3.64 -0.43
N ALA A 24 -1.43 -3.97 -1.09
CA ALA A 24 -1.41 -4.79 -2.30
C ALA A 24 -0.85 -6.18 -1.95
N PHE A 25 -1.50 -7.23 -2.47
CA PHE A 25 -1.06 -8.60 -2.23
C PHE A 25 -0.35 -9.20 -3.44
N VAL A 26 0.88 -9.66 -3.22
CA VAL A 26 1.66 -10.42 -4.18
C VAL A 26 1.65 -11.90 -3.77
N ARG A 27 1.59 -12.78 -4.76
CA ARG A 27 1.62 -14.25 -4.57
C ARG A 27 2.53 -14.88 -5.60
N ALA A 28 3.25 -15.92 -5.21
CA ALA A 28 4.10 -16.72 -6.08
C ALA A 28 4.14 -18.18 -5.59
N ASP A 29 4.66 -19.09 -6.41
CA ASP A 29 4.82 -20.51 -6.10
C ASP A 29 6.08 -20.83 -5.29
N SER A 30 7.09 -19.97 -5.35
CA SER A 30 8.35 -20.09 -4.59
C SER A 30 8.73 -18.78 -3.88
N MET A 31 9.66 -18.87 -2.93
CA MET A 31 10.21 -17.67 -2.25
C MET A 31 11.03 -16.80 -3.21
N GLU A 32 11.79 -17.40 -4.12
CA GLU A 32 12.58 -16.69 -5.14
C GLU A 32 11.66 -15.91 -6.08
N SER A 33 10.63 -16.58 -6.61
CA SER A 33 9.62 -15.94 -7.45
C SER A 33 8.83 -14.87 -6.71
N LEU A 34 8.61 -15.03 -5.39
CA LEU A 34 7.98 -13.99 -4.58
C LEU A 34 8.85 -12.74 -4.50
N GLN A 35 10.16 -12.88 -4.28
CA GLN A 35 11.08 -11.76 -4.21
C GLN A 35 11.09 -10.96 -5.52
N VAL A 36 11.18 -11.65 -6.67
CA VAL A 36 11.10 -11.01 -8.00
C VAL A 36 9.75 -10.29 -8.16
N ALA A 37 8.65 -10.95 -7.82
CA ALA A 37 7.32 -10.36 -7.94
C ALA A 37 7.12 -9.12 -7.04
N ILE A 38 7.75 -9.08 -5.85
CA ILE A 38 7.76 -7.89 -4.99
C ILE A 38 8.53 -6.76 -5.66
N GLN A 39 9.73 -7.05 -6.18
CA GLN A 39 10.59 -6.06 -6.85
C GLN A 39 9.90 -5.44 -8.07
N ASP A 40 9.14 -6.23 -8.83
CA ASP A 40 8.36 -5.76 -9.97
C ASP A 40 7.10 -4.98 -9.55
N ALA A 41 6.46 -5.39 -8.44
CA ALA A 41 5.22 -4.77 -7.98
C ALA A 41 5.43 -3.36 -7.40
N ILE A 42 6.48 -3.13 -6.61
CA ILE A 42 6.76 -1.84 -5.95
C ILE A 42 6.73 -0.65 -6.93
N PRO A 43 7.48 -0.64 -8.05
CA PRO A 43 7.50 0.50 -8.94
C PRO A 43 6.16 0.69 -9.68
N GLU A 44 5.42 -0.39 -9.94
CA GLU A 44 4.08 -0.30 -10.52
C GLU A 44 3.05 0.25 -9.52
N ILE A 45 3.18 -0.07 -8.23
CA ILE A 45 2.36 0.52 -7.16
C ILE A 45 2.63 2.01 -7.05
N ILE A 46 3.90 2.42 -7.03
CA ILE A 46 4.29 3.84 -6.97
C ILE A 46 3.69 4.62 -8.15
N ARG A 47 3.66 4.02 -9.35
CA ARG A 47 3.07 4.61 -10.56
C ARG A 47 1.55 4.51 -10.63
N GLY A 48 0.90 3.80 -9.71
CA GLY A 48 -0.55 3.57 -9.74
C GLY A 48 -1.00 2.65 -10.89
N ARG A 49 -0.11 1.78 -11.38
CA ARG A 49 -0.37 0.86 -12.50
C ARG A 49 -0.48 -0.61 -12.08
N TYR A 50 -0.28 -0.91 -10.79
CA TYR A 50 -0.35 -2.28 -10.32
C TYR A 50 -1.80 -2.77 -10.27
N ARG A 51 -2.14 -3.68 -11.18
CA ARG A 51 -3.51 -4.16 -11.45
C ARG A 51 -4.26 -4.73 -10.24
N ARG A 52 -3.54 -5.19 -9.21
CA ARG A 52 -4.13 -5.80 -7.99
C ARG A 52 -4.25 -4.81 -6.83
N MET A 53 -4.10 -3.51 -7.10
CA MET A 53 -4.46 -2.48 -6.13
C MET A 53 -5.98 -2.35 -6.07
N ASN A 54 -6.49 -2.28 -4.85
CA ASN A 54 -7.87 -1.92 -4.58
C ASN A 54 -7.84 -0.60 -3.82
N ASP A 55 -7.42 0.47 -4.51
CA ASP A 55 -7.40 1.83 -3.99
C ASP A 55 -8.22 2.77 -4.88
N ASN A 56 -8.68 3.87 -4.28
CA ASN A 56 -9.35 4.97 -4.98
C ASN A 56 -8.42 6.19 -5.06
N CYS A 57 -7.11 5.99 -5.18
CA CYS A 57 -6.18 7.11 -5.15
C CYS A 57 -6.27 7.87 -6.48
N ASN A 58 -7.06 8.95 -6.46
CA ASN A 58 -7.53 9.68 -7.64
C ASN A 58 -6.46 10.58 -8.25
N SER A 59 -5.58 11.16 -7.42
CA SER A 59 -4.47 12.00 -7.90
C SER A 59 -3.45 12.20 -6.78
N GLY A 60 -2.53 11.25 -6.63
CA GLY A 60 -1.56 11.33 -5.54
C GLY A 60 -0.30 10.54 -5.82
N THR A 61 0.82 11.03 -5.31
CA THR A 61 2.06 10.26 -5.24
C THR A 61 1.86 9.12 -4.27
N ARG A 62 2.01 7.88 -4.74
CA ARG A 62 1.92 6.69 -3.90
C ARG A 62 3.29 6.41 -3.28
N LYS A 63 3.30 6.14 -1.98
CA LYS A 63 4.53 5.81 -1.24
C LYS A 63 4.41 4.42 -0.64
N VAL A 64 5.22 3.49 -1.12
CA VAL A 64 5.41 2.20 -0.45
C VAL A 64 6.25 2.44 0.80
N TYR A 65 5.79 1.96 1.95
CA TYR A 65 6.47 2.17 3.24
C TYR A 65 6.81 0.88 3.97
N ALA A 66 6.20 -0.25 3.62
CA ALA A 66 6.55 -1.56 4.19
C ALA A 66 6.22 -2.70 3.23
N VAL A 67 6.95 -3.80 3.38
CA VAL A 67 6.66 -5.10 2.76
C VAL A 67 6.71 -6.15 3.85
N GLU A 68 5.62 -6.90 4.00
CA GLU A 68 5.51 -8.01 4.95
C GLU A 68 5.43 -9.32 4.16
N VAL A 69 6.45 -10.17 4.33
CA VAL A 69 6.47 -11.51 3.75
C VAL A 69 5.77 -12.46 4.71
N ASN A 70 4.59 -12.95 4.30
CA ASN A 70 3.75 -13.80 5.15
C ASN A 70 4.20 -15.27 5.16
N GLY A 71 5.17 -15.64 4.32
CA GLY A 71 5.66 -17.01 4.20
C GLY A 71 4.75 -17.93 3.38
N LEU A 72 4.84 -19.23 3.65
CA LEU A 72 4.10 -20.29 2.97
C LEU A 72 2.63 -20.31 3.39
N ARG A 73 1.73 -20.38 2.42
CA ARG A 73 0.28 -20.49 2.60
C ARG A 73 -0.26 -21.60 1.71
N TYR A 74 -1.47 -22.05 2.05
CA TYR A 74 -2.21 -23.02 1.26
C TYR A 74 -3.55 -22.43 0.83
N ARG A 75 -4.00 -22.78 -0.37
CA ARG A 75 -5.39 -22.59 -0.80
C ARG A 75 -5.98 -23.94 -1.17
N VAL A 76 -7.28 -24.08 -0.99
CA VAL A 76 -8.01 -25.26 -1.44
C VAL A 76 -8.61 -24.91 -2.80
N ASP A 77 -8.32 -25.73 -3.81
CA ASP A 77 -8.92 -25.58 -5.14
C ASP A 77 -10.38 -26.08 -5.15
N ARG A 78 -11.05 -25.98 -6.31
CA ARG A 78 -12.44 -26.46 -6.47
C ARG A 78 -12.60 -27.98 -6.37
N HIS A 79 -11.50 -28.73 -6.43
CA HIS A 79 -11.46 -30.19 -6.37
C HIS A 79 -11.06 -30.70 -4.98
N GLY A 80 -10.80 -29.81 -4.02
CA GLY A 80 -10.39 -30.16 -2.66
C GLY A 80 -8.89 -30.37 -2.50
N ASN A 81 -8.08 -30.07 -3.50
CA ASN A 81 -6.63 -30.19 -3.42
C ASN A 81 -6.02 -28.98 -2.71
N LEU A 82 -5.00 -29.23 -1.88
CA LEU A 82 -4.19 -28.17 -1.28
C LEU A 82 -3.12 -27.72 -2.25
N GLU A 83 -3.14 -26.43 -2.59
CA GLU A 83 -2.11 -25.78 -3.39
C GLU A 83 -1.29 -24.81 -2.53
N ALA A 84 0.01 -25.07 -2.45
CA ALA A 84 0.95 -24.22 -1.74
C ALA A 84 1.30 -22.96 -2.55
N TYR A 85 1.43 -21.82 -1.87
CA TYR A 85 1.91 -20.58 -2.45
C TYR A 85 2.55 -19.69 -1.38
N TYR A 86 3.49 -18.85 -1.77
CA TYR A 86 4.07 -17.79 -0.95
C TYR A 86 3.33 -16.48 -1.18
N SER A 87 3.27 -15.62 -0.16
CA SER A 87 2.63 -14.31 -0.31
C SER A 87 3.32 -13.20 0.46
N ALA A 88 3.16 -11.98 -0.04
CA ALA A 88 3.57 -10.76 0.64
C ALA A 88 2.48 -9.69 0.57
N ALA A 89 2.43 -8.86 1.60
CA ALA A 89 1.62 -7.66 1.68
C ALA A 89 2.54 -6.45 1.50
N ILE A 90 2.29 -5.65 0.46
CA ILE A 90 2.99 -4.40 0.21
C ILE A 90 2.09 -3.27 0.70
N LYS A 91 2.54 -2.58 1.75
CA LYS A 91 1.81 -1.46 2.36
C LYS A 91 2.26 -0.15 1.73
N TYR A 92 1.29 0.65 1.33
CA TYR A 92 1.53 1.94 0.71
C TYR A 92 0.51 2.98 1.16
N SER A 93 0.85 4.25 1.01
CA SER A 93 -0.04 5.36 1.27
C SER A 93 -0.27 6.18 0.01
N CYS A 94 -1.42 6.84 -0.03
CA CYS A 94 -1.73 7.89 -0.98
C CYS A 94 -1.83 9.20 -0.21
N ASN A 95 -1.22 10.25 -0.77
CA ASN A 95 -1.47 11.61 -0.31
C ASN A 95 -2.50 12.19 -1.27
N ASP A 96 -3.70 12.46 -0.75
CA ASP A 96 -4.76 13.18 -1.44
C ASP A 96 -4.61 14.70 -1.25
#